data_AF-A0A6B3GM31-F1
#
_entry.id   AF-A0A6B3GM31-F1
#
_cell.length_a   1.000
_cell.length_b   1.000
_cell.length_c   1.000
_cell.angle_alpha   90.00
_cell.angle_beta   90.00
_cell.angle_gamma   90.00
#
_symmetry.space_group_name_H-M   'P 1'
#
loop_
_entity.id
_entity.type
_entity.pdbx_description
1 polymer ?
#
loop_
_entity_poly.entity_id
_entity_poly.type
_entity_poly.pdbx_seq_one_letter_code
_entity_poly.pdbx_strand_id
1 'polypeptide(L)'
;PMTTRNLMGQIDGTGNPKASEEDFDRRVFVPASPGKPQEWMEGGSYAVVRRIRMLLDDWEKLPVERQERVIGRRKADGAPLSGGTETTEMDLDKAGPDGRLVIPDNAHARISSPEENGGAAMLRRPFSYHDGITEDGTPDAGLLFICWQADPFRGFVPVQRKLDRGDALSPFLRHEASGVFAVPGGAAEGEYVGQRLLES
;
A
#
# COMPACT_ATOMS: atom_id res chain seq x y z
N PRO A 1 -4.71 9.83 -7.80
CA PRO A 1 -3.48 10.46 -7.25
C PRO A 1 -2.33 10.31 -8.25
N MET A 2 -1.54 11.35 -8.51
CA MET A 2 -0.32 11.20 -9.32
C MET A 2 0.68 10.32 -8.57
N THR A 3 1.44 9.53 -9.31
CA THR A 3 2.52 8.74 -8.72
C THR A 3 3.65 9.64 -8.23
N THR A 4 4.18 9.31 -7.06
CA THR A 4 5.25 10.05 -6.40
C THR A 4 6.46 9.13 -6.23
N ARG A 5 7.55 9.64 -5.66
CA ARG A 5 8.68 8.78 -5.23
C ARG A 5 8.75 8.72 -3.72
N ASN A 6 9.09 7.54 -3.20
CA ASN A 6 9.43 7.34 -1.78
C ASN A 6 10.93 7.52 -1.52
N LEU A 7 11.37 7.45 -0.26
CA LEU A 7 12.78 7.65 0.12
C LEU A 7 13.71 6.51 -0.34
N MET A 8 13.19 5.32 -0.64
CA MET A 8 13.96 4.27 -1.33
C MET A 8 14.17 4.58 -2.83
N GLY A 9 13.60 5.68 -3.34
CA GLY A 9 13.72 6.15 -4.72
C GLY A 9 12.78 5.45 -5.69
N GLN A 10 11.80 4.68 -5.23
CA GLN A 10 10.85 3.95 -6.07
C GLN A 10 9.67 4.84 -6.45
N ILE A 11 9.09 4.63 -7.63
CA ILE A 11 7.77 5.19 -7.96
C ILE A 11 6.73 4.47 -7.09
N ASP A 12 5.92 5.25 -6.38
CA ASP A 12 4.99 4.76 -5.36
C ASP A 12 3.58 5.31 -5.61
N GLY A 13 2.64 4.39 -5.88
CA GLY A 13 1.22 4.66 -6.06
C GLY A 13 0.59 4.10 -7.35
N THR A 14 1.38 3.50 -8.25
CA THR A 14 0.92 3.05 -9.58
C THR A 14 -0.28 2.10 -9.52
N GLY A 15 -0.22 1.08 -8.66
CA GLY A 15 -1.25 0.05 -8.52
C GLY A 15 -2.42 0.43 -7.59
N ASN A 16 -2.64 1.71 -7.32
CA ASN A 16 -3.80 2.14 -6.52
C ASN A 16 -5.10 1.97 -7.32
N PRO A 17 -6.20 1.56 -6.67
CA PRO A 17 -7.53 1.69 -7.24
C PRO A 17 -7.80 3.14 -7.65
N LYS A 18 -8.44 3.33 -8.80
CA LYS A 18 -8.75 4.66 -9.36
C LYS A 18 -10.24 4.94 -9.24
N ALA A 19 -10.61 6.18 -8.93
CA ALA A 19 -12.01 6.60 -8.85
C ALA A 19 -12.81 6.39 -10.15
N SER A 20 -12.13 6.22 -11.28
CA SER A 20 -12.74 5.88 -12.57
C SER A 20 -13.06 4.39 -12.74
N GLU A 21 -12.60 3.52 -11.84
CA GLU A 21 -12.87 2.08 -11.88
C GLU A 21 -14.24 1.78 -11.27
N GLU A 22 -15.00 0.90 -11.92
CA GLU A 22 -16.39 0.60 -11.52
C GLU A 22 -16.53 0.06 -10.10
N ASP A 23 -15.48 -0.60 -9.57
CA ASP A 23 -15.51 -1.20 -8.24
C ASP A 23 -14.69 -0.44 -7.19
N PHE A 24 -14.27 0.80 -7.50
CA PHE A 24 -13.55 1.67 -6.57
C PHE A 24 -14.30 1.89 -5.26
N ASP A 25 -15.56 2.32 -5.33
CA ASP A 25 -16.35 2.63 -4.13
C ASP A 25 -16.52 1.41 -3.24
N ARG A 26 -16.79 0.25 -3.85
CA ARG A 26 -16.91 -1.03 -3.14
C ARG A 26 -15.62 -1.43 -2.42
N ARG A 27 -14.45 -1.07 -2.95
CA ARG A 27 -13.14 -1.37 -2.36
C ARG A 27 -12.77 -0.39 -1.25
N VAL A 28 -13.17 0.88 -1.35
CA VAL A 28 -12.65 1.96 -0.51
C VAL A 28 -13.65 2.46 0.53
N PHE A 29 -14.95 2.47 0.23
CA PHE A 29 -15.99 3.04 1.10
C PHE A 29 -16.94 1.99 1.67
N VAL A 30 -17.37 2.21 2.91
CA VAL A 30 -18.36 1.39 3.59
C VAL A 30 -19.72 1.59 2.91
N PRO A 31 -20.38 0.53 2.42
CA PRO A 31 -21.67 0.65 1.76
C PRO A 31 -22.77 1.04 2.76
N ALA A 32 -23.88 1.59 2.23
CA ALA A 32 -25.07 1.83 3.03
C ALA A 32 -25.58 0.53 3.68
N SER A 33 -25.96 0.59 4.95
CA SER A 33 -26.53 -0.50 5.73
C SER A 33 -27.64 0.01 6.68
N PRO A 34 -28.77 0.49 6.14
CA PRO A 34 -29.81 1.15 6.94
C PRO A 34 -30.34 0.25 8.06
N GLY A 35 -30.51 0.81 9.26
CA GLY A 35 -31.06 0.09 10.42
C GLY A 35 -30.09 -0.92 11.04
N LYS A 36 -28.79 -0.84 10.73
CA LYS A 36 -27.74 -1.63 11.37
C LYS A 36 -26.96 -0.78 12.37
N PRO A 37 -26.39 -1.37 13.44
CA PRO A 37 -25.58 -0.63 14.43
C PRO A 37 -24.41 0.17 13.83
N GLN A 38 -23.93 -0.23 12.64
CA GLN A 38 -22.83 0.41 11.91
C GLN A 38 -23.28 1.50 10.91
N GLU A 39 -24.56 1.90 10.90
CA GLU A 39 -25.10 2.95 10.00
C GLU A 39 -24.32 4.28 10.11
N TRP A 40 -23.72 4.59 11.26
CA TRP A 40 -22.87 5.77 11.43
C TRP A 40 -21.59 5.76 10.57
N MET A 41 -21.20 4.60 10.01
CA MET A 41 -20.03 4.44 9.14
C MET A 41 -20.37 4.49 7.64
N GLU A 42 -21.63 4.63 7.25
CA GLU A 42 -22.02 4.68 5.83
C GLU A 42 -21.27 5.78 5.07
N GLY A 43 -20.73 5.44 3.90
CA GLY A 43 -19.88 6.35 3.11
C GLY A 43 -18.52 6.67 3.72
N GLY A 44 -18.21 6.11 4.90
CA GLY A 44 -16.90 6.19 5.54
C GLY A 44 -15.89 5.20 4.96
N SER A 45 -14.71 5.11 5.58
CA SER A 45 -13.64 4.18 5.22
C SER A 45 -12.85 3.78 6.47
N TYR A 46 -12.15 2.65 6.41
CA TYR A 46 -11.19 2.28 7.44
C TYR A 46 -9.79 2.69 7.02
N ALA A 47 -9.11 3.45 7.87
CA ALA A 47 -7.71 3.79 7.69
C ALA A 47 -6.82 2.85 8.51
N VAL A 48 -5.82 2.27 7.86
CA VAL A 48 -4.70 1.63 8.56
C VAL A 48 -3.48 2.52 8.40
N VAL A 49 -2.86 2.87 9.52
CA VAL A 49 -1.65 3.69 9.59
C VAL A 49 -0.51 2.82 10.09
N ARG A 50 0.63 2.86 9.40
CA ARG A 50 1.87 2.20 9.82
C ARG A 50 3.01 3.20 9.71
N ARG A 51 3.79 3.37 10.77
CA ARG A 51 5.13 3.98 10.67
C ARG A 51 6.08 2.87 10.23
N ILE A 52 6.60 2.99 9.02
CA ILE A 52 7.51 2.00 8.44
C ILE A 52 8.86 2.68 8.23
N ARG A 53 9.82 2.39 9.10
CA ARG A 53 11.20 2.84 8.92
C ARG A 53 11.85 2.06 7.79
N MET A 54 12.56 2.77 6.91
CA MET A 54 13.34 2.21 5.82
C MET A 54 14.78 2.05 6.31
N LEU A 55 15.33 0.83 6.22
CA LEU A 55 16.74 0.57 6.54
C LEU A 55 17.61 0.99 5.36
N LEU A 56 17.73 2.32 5.17
CA LEU A 56 18.36 2.93 4.00
C LEU A 56 19.83 2.54 3.86
N ASP A 57 20.58 2.47 4.96
CA ASP A 57 21.99 2.06 4.95
C ASP A 57 22.21 0.67 4.36
N ASP A 58 21.25 -0.25 4.52
CA ASP A 58 21.32 -1.59 3.93
C ASP A 58 20.74 -1.63 2.51
N TRP A 59 19.68 -0.87 2.28
CA TRP A 59 19.04 -0.76 0.97
C TRP A 59 19.97 -0.15 -0.08
N GLU A 60 20.67 0.94 0.26
CA GLU A 60 21.50 1.72 -0.67
C GLU A 60 22.80 1.00 -1.05
N LYS A 61 23.22 -0.01 -0.30
CA LYS A 61 24.34 -0.89 -0.66
C LYS A 61 23.99 -1.84 -1.82
N LEU A 62 22.70 -2.06 -2.11
CA LEU A 62 22.29 -2.93 -3.20
C LEU A 62 22.47 -2.25 -4.57
N PRO A 63 22.97 -2.98 -5.58
CA PRO A 63 22.86 -2.53 -6.97
C PRO A 63 21.40 -2.28 -7.36
N VAL A 64 21.18 -1.33 -8.27
CA VAL A 64 19.83 -0.93 -8.72
C VAL A 64 19.05 -2.14 -9.23
N GLU A 65 19.69 -3.04 -9.97
CA GLU A 65 19.06 -4.24 -10.51
C GLU A 65 18.55 -5.17 -9.39
N ARG A 66 19.22 -5.22 -8.24
CA ARG A 66 18.77 -5.99 -7.08
C ARG A 66 17.62 -5.30 -6.37
N GLN A 67 17.67 -3.98 -6.24
CA GLN A 67 16.56 -3.17 -5.70
C GLN A 67 15.29 -3.32 -6.56
N GLU A 68 15.42 -3.27 -7.88
CA GLU A 68 14.30 -3.46 -8.80
C GLU A 68 13.72 -4.87 -8.73
N ARG A 69 14.55 -5.89 -8.52
CA ARG A 69 14.08 -7.28 -8.29
C ARG A 69 13.34 -7.45 -6.97
N VAL A 70 13.75 -6.75 -5.91
CA VAL A 70 13.00 -6.74 -4.63
C VAL A 70 11.58 -6.19 -4.84
N ILE A 71 11.42 -5.18 -5.68
CA ILE A 71 10.12 -4.55 -5.92
C ILE A 71 9.31 -5.25 -7.03
N GLY A 72 9.96 -5.73 -8.08
CA GLY A 72 9.33 -6.22 -9.32
C GLY A 72 9.06 -5.13 -10.37
N ARG A 73 9.55 -3.90 -10.13
CA ARG A 73 9.40 -2.74 -11.02
C ARG A 73 10.69 -1.94 -11.12
N ARG A 74 10.89 -1.28 -12.26
CA ARG A 74 12.04 -0.41 -12.50
C ARG A 74 11.98 0.85 -11.66
N LYS A 75 13.12 1.27 -11.11
CA LYS A 75 13.22 2.53 -10.36
C LYS A 75 13.16 3.73 -11.31
N ALA A 76 13.67 3.61 -12.52
CA ALA A 76 13.73 4.71 -13.48
C ALA A 76 12.34 5.25 -13.84
N ASP A 77 11.41 4.35 -14.19
CA ASP A 77 10.11 4.70 -14.79
C ASP A 77 8.92 3.92 -14.22
N GLY A 78 9.12 3.08 -13.19
CA GLY A 78 8.05 2.34 -12.51
C GLY A 78 7.43 1.21 -13.32
N ALA A 79 7.91 0.95 -14.53
CA ALA A 79 7.42 -0.14 -15.36
C ALA A 79 7.71 -1.50 -14.72
N PRO A 80 6.86 -2.51 -14.94
CA PRO A 80 7.14 -3.86 -14.45
C PRO A 80 8.39 -4.43 -15.12
N LEU A 81 9.10 -5.32 -14.42
CA LEU A 81 10.29 -5.97 -14.98
C LEU A 81 9.97 -6.79 -16.24
N SER A 82 8.71 -7.21 -16.41
CA SER A 82 8.21 -7.85 -17.62
C SER A 82 8.24 -6.96 -18.88
N GLY A 83 8.32 -5.62 -18.73
CA GLY A 83 8.46 -4.67 -19.84
C GLY A 83 7.41 -3.54 -19.86
N GLY A 84 7.52 -2.63 -20.84
CA GLY A 84 6.56 -1.54 -21.05
C GLY A 84 6.83 -0.28 -20.23
N THR A 85 5.77 0.41 -19.83
CA THR A 85 5.74 1.66 -19.05
C THR A 85 5.15 1.45 -17.65
N GLU A 86 5.11 2.50 -16.83
CA GLU A 86 4.56 2.47 -15.47
C GLU A 86 3.19 1.76 -15.38
N THR A 87 2.28 2.09 -16.30
CA THR A 87 0.91 1.57 -16.34
C THR A 87 0.75 0.29 -17.15
N THR A 88 1.86 -0.33 -17.60
CA THR A 88 1.80 -1.64 -18.23
C THR A 88 1.48 -2.70 -17.17
N GLU A 89 0.58 -3.61 -17.49
CA GLU A 89 0.24 -4.74 -16.64
C GLU A 89 1.46 -5.64 -16.40
N MET A 90 1.53 -6.21 -15.20
CA MET A 90 2.59 -7.16 -14.87
C MET A 90 2.30 -8.49 -15.55
N ASP A 91 3.26 -9.00 -16.32
CA ASP A 91 3.21 -10.38 -16.81
C ASP A 91 3.91 -11.26 -15.76
N LEU A 92 3.10 -11.83 -14.88
CA LEU A 92 3.55 -12.58 -13.70
C LEU A 92 4.13 -13.96 -14.05
N ASP A 93 3.83 -14.48 -15.24
CA ASP A 93 4.25 -15.80 -15.72
C ASP A 93 5.44 -15.72 -16.69
N LYS A 94 5.82 -14.51 -17.12
CA LYS A 94 6.96 -14.32 -18.02
C LYS A 94 8.25 -14.89 -17.43
N ALA A 95 8.79 -15.88 -18.12
CA ALA A 95 10.12 -16.43 -17.85
C ALA A 95 11.20 -15.76 -18.69
N GLY A 96 12.39 -15.61 -18.12
CA GLY A 96 13.60 -15.20 -18.81
C GLY A 96 14.26 -16.36 -19.57
N PRO A 97 15.36 -16.11 -20.29
CA PRO A 97 16.10 -17.15 -21.02
C PRO A 97 16.65 -18.28 -20.13
N ASP A 98 16.81 -18.04 -18.83
CA ASP A 98 17.24 -19.01 -17.82
C ASP A 98 16.07 -19.83 -17.23
N GLY A 99 14.85 -19.64 -17.75
CA GLY A 99 13.63 -20.32 -17.29
C GLY A 99 13.09 -19.79 -15.95
N ARG A 100 13.68 -18.74 -15.37
CA ARG A 100 13.21 -18.14 -14.11
C ARG A 100 12.24 -16.99 -14.39
N LEU A 101 11.32 -16.73 -13.46
CA LEU A 101 10.42 -15.59 -13.57
C LEU A 101 11.20 -14.28 -13.67
N VAL A 102 10.79 -13.43 -14.61
CA VAL A 102 11.35 -12.08 -14.79
C VAL A 102 10.99 -11.19 -13.60
N ILE A 103 9.76 -11.30 -13.10
CA ILE A 103 9.33 -10.74 -11.82
C ILE A 103 9.45 -11.84 -10.77
N PRO A 104 10.40 -11.73 -9.80
CA PRO A 104 10.56 -12.75 -8.76
C PRO A 104 9.26 -13.08 -8.03
N ASP A 105 9.09 -14.34 -7.64
CA ASP A 105 7.91 -14.83 -6.90
C ASP A 105 7.69 -14.09 -5.58
N ASN A 106 8.77 -13.66 -4.94
CA ASN A 106 8.79 -12.87 -3.71
C ASN A 106 8.90 -11.35 -3.91
N ALA A 107 8.76 -10.85 -5.15
CA ALA A 107 8.82 -9.42 -5.43
C ALA A 107 7.61 -8.68 -4.82
N HIS A 108 7.86 -7.58 -4.13
CA HIS A 108 6.85 -6.85 -3.36
C HIS A 108 5.58 -6.54 -4.18
N ALA A 109 5.72 -5.96 -5.37
CA ALA A 109 4.59 -5.57 -6.21
C ALA A 109 3.78 -6.77 -6.74
N ARG A 110 4.40 -7.95 -6.88
CA ARG A 110 3.71 -9.20 -7.25
C ARG A 110 2.85 -9.65 -6.08
N ILE A 111 3.48 -9.92 -4.94
CA ILE A 111 2.79 -10.52 -3.79
C ILE A 111 1.75 -9.60 -3.15
N SER A 112 1.85 -8.27 -3.34
CA SER A 112 0.87 -7.30 -2.88
C SER A 112 -0.27 -7.05 -3.87
N SER A 113 -0.26 -7.69 -5.05
CA SER A 113 -1.30 -7.45 -6.07
C SER A 113 -2.65 -8.01 -5.62
N PRO A 114 -3.78 -7.44 -6.08
CA PRO A 114 -5.10 -7.99 -5.78
C PRO A 114 -5.28 -9.44 -6.26
N GLU A 115 -4.71 -9.79 -7.41
CA GLU A 115 -4.73 -11.14 -7.98
C GLU A 115 -4.12 -12.17 -7.03
N GLU A 116 -3.00 -11.80 -6.41
CA GLU A 116 -2.29 -12.63 -5.43
C GLU A 116 -2.95 -12.67 -4.04
N ASN A 117 -4.01 -11.89 -3.82
CA ASN A 117 -4.67 -11.74 -2.51
C ASN A 117 -6.20 -11.90 -2.58
N GLY A 118 -6.71 -12.67 -3.55
CA GLY A 118 -8.15 -12.97 -3.65
C GLY A 118 -9.02 -11.73 -3.87
N GLY A 119 -8.48 -10.75 -4.58
CA GLY A 119 -9.13 -9.46 -4.84
C GLY A 119 -9.02 -8.44 -3.72
N ALA A 120 -8.26 -8.72 -2.65
CA ALA A 120 -8.03 -7.75 -1.60
C ALA A 120 -7.33 -6.50 -2.17
N ALA A 121 -7.87 -5.32 -1.85
CA ALA A 121 -7.42 -4.07 -2.41
C ALA A 121 -7.48 -2.95 -1.37
N MET A 122 -6.62 -1.95 -1.54
CA MET A 122 -6.59 -0.76 -0.69
C MET A 122 -6.07 0.42 -1.49
N LEU A 123 -6.57 1.62 -1.20
CA LEU A 123 -6.02 2.86 -1.72
C LEU A 123 -4.89 3.33 -0.79
N ARG A 124 -3.66 3.32 -1.27
CA ARG A 124 -2.49 3.80 -0.52
C ARG A 124 -2.31 5.31 -0.76
N ARG A 125 -2.25 6.08 0.33
CA ARG A 125 -2.02 7.53 0.31
C ARG A 125 -1.00 7.92 1.39
N PRO A 126 0.27 7.50 1.22
CA PRO A 126 1.28 7.65 2.25
C PRO A 126 1.96 9.03 2.21
N PHE A 127 2.84 9.25 3.19
CA PHE A 127 3.82 10.34 3.19
C PHE A 127 5.20 9.77 3.55
N SER A 128 6.26 10.32 2.97
CA SER A 128 7.62 10.08 3.47
C SER A 128 7.83 10.84 4.78
N TYR A 129 8.69 10.33 5.66
CA TYR A 129 9.13 11.05 6.86
C TYR A 129 10.65 10.95 7.05
N HIS A 130 11.22 11.94 7.72
CA HIS A 130 12.58 11.92 8.23
C HIS A 130 12.64 12.76 9.51
N ASP A 131 12.83 12.09 10.64
CA ASP A 131 12.75 12.69 11.98
C ASP A 131 14.13 12.79 12.67
N GLY A 132 15.20 12.68 11.87
CA GLY A 132 16.59 12.78 12.32
C GLY A 132 17.33 11.45 12.28
N ILE A 133 18.28 11.29 13.21
CA ILE A 133 19.16 10.12 13.34
C ILE A 133 18.88 9.45 14.68
N THR A 134 18.72 8.13 14.70
CA THR A 134 18.52 7.34 15.92
C THR A 134 19.82 7.20 16.73
N GLU A 135 19.71 6.72 17.96
CA GLU A 135 20.85 6.56 18.88
C GLU A 135 21.96 5.63 18.32
N ASP A 136 21.60 4.68 17.47
CA ASP A 136 22.52 3.76 16.79
C ASP A 136 23.18 4.35 15.52
N GLY A 137 22.90 5.63 15.21
CA GLY A 137 23.46 6.34 14.07
C GLY A 137 22.73 6.12 12.75
N THR A 138 21.64 5.35 12.73
CA THR A 138 20.86 5.11 11.50
C THR A 138 19.82 6.22 11.27
N PRO A 139 19.41 6.50 10.02
CA PRO A 139 18.35 7.47 9.76
C PRO A 139 17.00 7.00 10.33
N ASP A 140 16.34 7.86 11.11
CA ASP A 140 14.91 7.70 11.40
C ASP A 140 14.11 8.26 10.22
N ALA A 141 14.09 7.50 9.12
CA ALA A 141 13.46 7.88 7.87
C ALA A 141 12.68 6.72 7.27
N GLY A 142 11.56 7.03 6.62
CA GLY A 142 10.78 5.99 5.96
C GLY A 142 9.45 6.48 5.43
N LEU A 143 8.43 5.64 5.59
CA LEU A 143 7.09 5.86 5.07
C LEU A 143 6.06 5.85 6.21
N LEU A 144 5.32 6.95 6.34
CA LEU A 144 4.03 6.96 7.01
C LEU A 144 3.02 6.35 6.04
N PHE A 145 2.95 5.03 6.07
CA PHE A 145 2.02 4.28 5.26
C PHE A 145 0.61 4.48 5.77
N ILE A 146 -0.28 4.95 4.90
CA ILE A 146 -1.69 5.12 5.18
C ILE A 146 -2.45 4.46 4.03
N CYS A 147 -3.30 3.49 4.35
CA CYS A 147 -4.17 2.87 3.35
C CYS A 147 -5.63 2.90 3.77
N TRP A 148 -6.49 2.99 2.76
CA TRP A 148 -7.93 3.16 2.87
C TRP A 148 -8.63 1.97 2.23
N GLN A 149 -9.63 1.43 2.92
CA GLN A 149 -10.42 0.29 2.45
C GLN A 149 -11.79 0.27 3.12
N ALA A 150 -12.77 -0.32 2.46
CA ALA A 150 -14.12 -0.54 2.99
C ALA A 150 -14.12 -1.58 4.13
N ASP A 151 -13.18 -2.52 4.12
CA ASP A 151 -13.01 -3.57 5.11
C ASP A 151 -11.52 -3.95 5.22
N PRO A 152 -10.85 -3.75 6.38
CA PRO A 152 -9.46 -4.15 6.60
C PRO A 152 -9.17 -5.63 6.30
N PHE A 153 -10.15 -6.53 6.47
CA PHE A 153 -10.02 -7.95 6.17
C PHE A 153 -10.08 -8.26 4.67
N ARG A 154 -10.49 -7.30 3.84
CA ARG A 154 -10.47 -7.35 2.38
C ARG A 154 -9.47 -6.36 1.77
N GLY A 155 -8.54 -5.84 2.58
CA GLY A 155 -7.51 -4.90 2.16
C GLY A 155 -6.19 -5.19 2.88
N PHE A 156 -5.83 -4.34 3.84
CA PHE A 156 -4.55 -4.39 4.54
C PHE A 156 -4.20 -5.75 5.16
N VAL A 157 -5.12 -6.37 5.90
CA VAL A 157 -4.83 -7.55 6.73
C VAL A 157 -4.35 -8.76 5.93
N PRO A 158 -5.06 -9.24 4.88
CA PRO A 158 -4.59 -10.38 4.10
C PRO A 158 -3.28 -10.09 3.38
N VAL A 159 -3.12 -8.90 2.81
CA VAL A 159 -1.90 -8.48 2.12
C VAL A 159 -0.71 -8.50 3.07
N GLN A 160 -0.79 -7.80 4.21
CA GLN A 160 0.31 -7.75 5.17
C GLN A 160 0.68 -9.13 5.72
N ARG A 161 -0.29 -10.03 5.93
CA ARG A 161 -0.01 -11.42 6.35
C ARG A 161 0.81 -12.20 5.32
N LYS A 162 0.60 -11.93 4.03
CA LYS A 162 1.41 -12.52 2.95
C LYS A 162 2.80 -11.89 2.92
N LEU A 163 2.90 -10.56 3.07
CA LEU A 163 4.17 -9.84 3.09
C LEU A 163 5.10 -10.26 4.24
N ASP A 164 4.54 -10.44 5.44
CA ASP A 164 5.26 -10.87 6.65
C ASP A 164 6.04 -12.17 6.45
N ARG A 165 5.54 -13.09 5.62
CA ARG A 165 6.10 -14.43 5.45
C ARG A 165 7.07 -14.58 4.29
N GLY A 166 7.02 -13.69 3.30
CA GLY A 166 7.65 -13.96 2.01
C GLY A 166 8.02 -12.76 1.17
N ASP A 167 7.91 -11.53 1.68
CA ASP A 167 8.30 -10.34 0.94
C ASP A 167 9.82 -10.12 0.93
N ALA A 168 10.39 -9.95 -0.26
CA ALA A 168 11.77 -9.56 -0.44
C ALA A 168 12.10 -8.17 0.14
N LEU A 169 11.09 -7.30 0.32
CA LEU A 169 11.27 -5.97 0.88
C LEU A 169 11.29 -5.96 2.42
N SER A 170 10.65 -6.93 3.08
CA SER A 170 10.56 -7.02 4.56
C SER A 170 11.90 -6.89 5.29
N PRO A 171 13.03 -7.48 4.83
CA PRO A 171 14.33 -7.29 5.47
C PRO A 171 14.78 -5.82 5.58
N PHE A 172 14.35 -4.96 4.65
CA PHE A 172 14.72 -3.55 4.54
C PHE A 172 13.74 -2.60 5.23
N LEU A 173 12.73 -3.13 5.93
CA LEU A 173 11.70 -2.34 6.58
C LEU A 173 11.56 -2.71 8.07
N ARG A 174 11.15 -1.74 8.89
CA ARG A 174 10.71 -1.97 10.26
C ARG A 174 9.38 -1.28 10.50
N HIS A 175 8.37 -2.04 10.88
CA HIS A 175 7.08 -1.47 11.29
C HIS A 175 7.13 -1.13 12.79
N GLU A 176 7.14 0.15 13.13
CA GLU A 176 7.44 0.62 14.49
C GLU A 176 6.23 1.23 15.20
N ALA A 177 5.20 1.60 14.44
CA ALA A 177 3.92 2.03 15.00
C ALA A 177 2.76 1.57 14.12
N SER A 178 1.58 1.46 14.73
CA SER A 178 0.34 1.06 14.05
C SER A 178 -0.87 1.76 14.63
N GLY A 179 -1.84 2.05 13.77
CA GLY A 179 -3.19 2.43 14.17
C GLY A 179 -4.22 1.92 13.16
N VAL A 180 -5.42 1.62 13.64
CA VAL A 180 -6.59 1.32 12.81
C VAL A 180 -7.71 2.24 13.26
N PHE A 181 -8.30 2.97 12.32
CA PHE A 181 -9.30 3.98 12.60
C PHE A 181 -10.50 3.81 11.69
N ALA A 182 -11.70 3.94 12.26
CA ALA A 182 -12.91 4.13 11.47
C ALA A 182 -13.03 5.63 11.17
N VAL A 183 -13.10 5.98 9.89
CA VAL A 183 -13.24 7.36 9.43
C VAL A 183 -14.64 7.48 8.81
N PRO A 184 -15.61 8.08 9.49
CA PRO A 184 -17.00 8.12 9.02
C PRO A 184 -17.15 8.96 7.75
N GLY A 185 -18.32 8.89 7.14
CA GLY A 185 -18.67 9.71 5.98
C GLY A 185 -18.54 11.21 6.24
N GLY A 186 -18.42 11.98 5.17
CA GLY A 186 -18.37 13.44 5.24
C GLY A 186 -19.61 14.02 5.92
N ALA A 187 -19.43 15.12 6.67
CA ALA A 187 -20.53 15.84 7.29
C ALA A 187 -21.45 16.46 6.23
N ALA A 188 -22.77 16.37 6.41
CA ALA A 188 -23.71 17.16 5.64
C ALA A 188 -23.68 18.64 6.09
N GLU A 189 -24.33 19.51 5.31
CA GLU A 189 -24.48 20.92 5.69
C GLU A 189 -25.21 21.03 7.05
N GLY A 190 -24.57 21.71 8.01
CA GLY A 190 -25.10 21.86 9.37
C GLY A 190 -24.79 20.71 10.34
N GLU A 191 -24.14 19.63 9.89
CA GLU A 191 -23.71 18.50 10.73
C GLU A 191 -22.21 18.56 11.06
N TYR A 192 -21.75 17.72 12.00
CA TYR A 192 -20.32 17.45 12.23
C TYR A 192 -19.96 15.99 11.92
N VAL A 193 -18.67 15.75 11.63
CA VAL A 193 -18.16 14.41 11.30
C VAL A 193 -18.36 13.47 12.49
N GLY A 194 -19.05 12.35 12.26
CA GLY A 194 -19.35 11.36 13.30
C GLY A 194 -20.58 11.67 14.15
N GLN A 195 -21.38 12.69 13.81
CA GLN A 195 -22.59 13.04 14.55
C GLN A 195 -23.55 11.85 14.75
N ARG A 196 -23.78 11.05 13.70
CA ARG A 196 -24.61 9.83 13.78
C ARG A 196 -24.13 8.78 14.78
N LEU A 197 -22.86 8.80 15.21
CA LEU A 197 -22.34 7.90 16.24
C LEU A 197 -22.46 8.51 17.65
N LEU A 198 -22.24 9.82 17.76
CA LEU A 198 -22.12 10.49 19.06
C LEU A 198 -23.48 10.92 19.64
N GLU A 199 -24.51 11.00 18.79
CA GLU A 199 -25.88 11.41 19.16
C GLU A 199 -26.93 10.30 18.98
N SER A 200 -26.51 9.08 18.63
CA SER A 200 -27.38 7.90 18.52
C SER A 200 -27.72 7.27 19.87
#